data_AF-A0A967MTH5-F1
#
_entry.id   AF-A0A967MTH5-F1
#
_cell.length_a   1.000
_cell.length_b   1.000
_cell.length_c   1.000
_cell.angle_alpha   90.00
_cell.angle_beta   90.00
_cell.angle_gamma   90.00
#
_symmetry.space_group_name_H-M   'P 1'
#
loop_
_entity.id
_entity.type
_entity.pdbx_description
1 polymer ?
#
loop_
_entity_poly.entity_id
_entity_poly.type
_entity_poly.pdbx_seq_one_letter_code
_entity_poly.pdbx_strand_id
1 'polypeptide(L)' 'FPDQAAFRREVEAAGFARVGAANLSGGVVALHTGWRI' A
#
# COMPACT_ATOMS: atom_id res chain seq x y z
N PHE A 1 -11.77 3.54 -5.60
CA PHE A 1 -10.50 3.38 -4.87
C PHE A 1 -9.56 2.60 -5.79
N PRO A 2 -8.30 3.01 -5.97
CA PRO A 2 -7.34 2.28 -6.80
C PRO A 2 -7.17 0.83 -6.29
N ASP A 3 -6.74 -0.08 -7.18
CA ASP A 3 -6.29 -1.39 -6.73
C ASP A 3 -5.02 -1.25 -5.87
N GLN A 4 -4.66 -2.31 -5.13
CA GLN A 4 -3.54 -2.25 -4.19
C GLN A 4 -2.19 -1.96 -4.86
N ALA A 5 -2.00 -2.37 -6.11
CA ALA A 5 -0.76 -2.12 -6.85
C ALA A 5 -0.70 -0.66 -7.33
N ALA A 6 -1.83 -0.10 -7.76
CA ALA A 6 -1.96 1.32 -8.10
C ALA A 6 -1.73 2.20 -6.86
N PHE A 7 -2.34 1.86 -5.73
CA PHE A 7 -2.13 2.59 -4.49
C PHE A 7 -0.66 2.50 -4.02
N ARG A 8 -0.02 1.33 -4.13
CA ARG A 8 1.42 1.20 -3.84
C ARG A 8 2.26 2.18 -4.66
N ARG A 9 1.99 2.29 -5.96
CA ARG A 9 2.72 3.22 -6.85
C ARG A 9 2.52 4.68 -6.45
N GLU A 10 1.30 5.05 -6.08
CA GLU A 10 1.00 6.41 -5.60
C GLU A 10 1.77 6.74 -4.31
N VAL A 11 1.82 5.79 -3.36
CA VAL A 11 2.55 5.96 -2.10
C VAL A 11 4.07 5.99 -2.32
N GLU A 12 4.61 5.17 -3.23
CA GLU A 12 6.02 5.22 -3.64
C GLU A 12 6.36 6.57 -4.29
N ALA A 13 5.50 7.07 -5.19
CA ALA A 13 5.66 8.38 -5.82
C ALA A 13 5.59 9.55 -4.82
N ALA A 14 4.91 9.37 -3.69
CA ALA A 14 4.86 10.32 -2.59
C ALA A 14 6.13 10.30 -1.70
N GLY A 15 7.15 9.50 -2.03
CA GLY A 15 8.43 9.47 -1.34
C GLY A 15 8.53 8.45 -0.20
N PHE A 16 7.60 7.50 -0.11
CA PHE A 16 7.72 6.37 0.80
C PHE A 16 8.46 5.21 0.12
N ALA A 17 9.20 4.44 0.91
CA ALA A 17 9.93 3.27 0.48
C ALA A 17 9.48 2.01 1.24
N ARG A 18 9.78 0.84 0.66
CA ARG A 18 9.43 -0.49 1.19
C ARG A 18 7.92 -0.61 1.47
N VAL A 19 7.11 -0.14 0.51
CA VAL A 19 5.65 -0.11 0.63
C VAL A 19 5.08 -1.53 0.47
N GLY A 20 4.20 -1.92 1.39
CA GLY A 20 3.58 -3.24 1.44
C GLY A 20 2.08 -3.17 1.73
N ALA A 21 1.40 -4.28 1.47
CA ALA A 21 -0.01 -4.46 1.78
C ALA A 21 -0.23 -5.84 2.39
N ALA A 22 -1.06 -5.92 3.43
CA ALA A 22 -1.49 -7.19 4.03
C ALA A 22 -3.01 -7.29 4.00
N ASN A 23 -3.52 -8.32 3.33
CA ASN A 23 -4.95 -8.59 3.27
C ASN A 23 -5.46 -9.17 4.58
N LEU A 24 -6.58 -8.63 5.04
CA LEU A 24 -7.33 -9.07 6.21
C LEU A 24 -8.72 -9.53 5.76
N SER A 25 -9.37 -10.37 6.56
CA SER A 25 -10.74 -10.84 6.30
C SER A 25 -10.93 -11.41 4.88
N GLY A 26 -9.95 -12.15 4.36
CA GLY A 26 -10.01 -12.73 3.01
C GLY A 26 -9.90 -11.71 1.86
N GLY A 27 -9.40 -10.50 2.12
CA GLY A 27 -9.24 -9.44 1.11
C GLY A 27 -10.33 -8.37 1.10
N VAL A 28 -11.25 -8.41 2.07
CA VAL A 28 -12.26 -7.34 2.25
C VAL A 28 -11.59 -6.03 2.72
N VAL A 29 -10.52 -6.14 3.51
CA VAL A 29 -9.74 -5.01 4.03
C VAL A 29 -8.26 -5.28 3.81
N ALA A 30 -7.47 -4.24 3.57
CA ALA A 30 -6.01 -4.33 3.55
C ALA A 30 -5.38 -3.26 4.45
N LEU A 31 -4.30 -3.62 5.13
CA LEU A 31 -3.43 -2.68 5.84
C LEU A 31 -2.23 -2.34 4.94
N HIS A 32 -1.97 -1.05 4.73
CA HIS A 32 -0.82 -0.56 3.97
C HIS A 32 0.26 -0.03 4.91
N THR A 33 1.51 -0.38 4.64
CA THR A 33 2.68 0.04 5.41
C THR A 33 3.74 0.63 4.49
N GLY A 34 4.51 1.61 4.96
CA GLY A 34 5.64 2.17 4.23
C GLY A 34 6.52 3.02 5.14
N TRP A 35 7.77 3.23 4.73
CA TRP A 35 8.75 4.05 5.47
C TRP A 35 9.05 5.33 4.71
N ARG A 36 8.92 6.49 5.36
CA ARG A 36 9.40 7.74 4.79
C ARG A 36 10.89 7.90 5.06
N ILE A 37 11.65 8.18 4.01
CA ILE A 37 13.09 8.44 4.03
C ILE A 37 13.35 9.90 3.68
#